data_AF-A0A7D9HLH4-F1
#
_entry.id   AF-A0A7D9HLH4-F1
#
_cell.length_a   1.000
_cell.length_b   1.000
_cell.length_c   1.000
_cell.angle_alpha   90.00
_cell.angle_beta   90.00
_cell.angle_gamma   90.00
#
_symmetry.space_group_name_H-M   'P 1'
#
loop_
_entity.id
_entity.type
_entity.pdbx_description
1 polymer ?
#
loop_
_entity_poly.entity_id
_entity_poly.type
_entity_poly.pdbx_seq_one_letter_code
_entity_poly.pdbx_strand_id
1 'polypeptide(L)'
;MPTMLLTEKNQVQNIEGTHQCAPKGSKTWKRYWMHETGREWPKKCRISGCSELAIGGGHVHIYGHSTEVYIIPMCNSCNNTQNKSWMTVKTRTEAVKVEKADTSGPEGACYK
;
A
#
# COMPACT_ATOMS: atom_id res chain seq x y z
N MET A 1 16.43 -2.22 1.58
CA MET A 1 15.46 -1.54 0.70
C MET A 1 14.07 -2.02 1.08
N PRO A 2 13.16 -1.17 1.58
CA PRO A 2 11.84 -1.57 2.08
C PRO A 2 10.84 -1.92 0.95
N THR A 3 11.31 -2.12 -0.28
CA THR A 3 10.48 -2.32 -1.48
C THR A 3 10.46 -3.79 -1.92
N MET A 4 9.29 -4.28 -2.34
CA MET A 4 9.11 -5.61 -2.92
C MET A 4 8.47 -5.48 -4.31
N LEU A 5 9.09 -6.11 -5.31
CA LEU A 5 8.57 -6.15 -6.67
C LEU A 5 7.60 -7.32 -6.84
N LEU A 6 6.34 -7.01 -7.11
CA LEU A 6 5.26 -7.98 -7.25
C LEU A 6 4.91 -8.25 -8.72
N THR A 7 4.38 -9.44 -8.94
CA THR A 7 3.91 -9.98 -10.22
C THR A 7 2.46 -10.46 -10.13
N GLU A 8 1.89 -10.90 -11.24
CA GLU A 8 0.54 -11.51 -11.29
C GLU A 8 0.42 -12.83 -10.53
N LYS A 9 1.52 -13.37 -10.00
CA LYS A 9 1.49 -14.50 -9.08
C LYS A 9 1.28 -14.07 -7.62
N ASN A 10 1.36 -12.78 -7.34
CA ASN A 10 1.20 -12.24 -6.00
C ASN A 10 -0.22 -11.72 -5.80
N GLN A 11 -0.72 -11.90 -4.58
CA GLN A 11 -2.01 -11.40 -4.15
C GLN A 11 -1.85 -10.47 -2.95
N VAL A 12 -2.75 -9.48 -2.88
CA VAL A 12 -2.80 -8.48 -1.83
C VAL A 12 -4.21 -8.38 -1.25
N GLN A 13 -4.31 -8.02 0.03
CA GLN A 13 -5.58 -7.84 0.73
C GLN A 13 -5.58 -6.49 1.42
N ASN A 14 -6.68 -5.74 1.30
CA ASN A 14 -6.82 -4.43 1.95
C ASN A 14 -6.83 -4.55 3.47
N ILE A 15 -6.25 -3.54 4.13
CA ILE A 15 -6.22 -3.41 5.58
C ILE A 15 -7.19 -2.30 6.00
N GLU A 16 -8.03 -2.60 6.98
CA GLU A 16 -8.99 -1.65 7.56
C GLU A 16 -8.39 -0.90 8.76
N GLY A 17 -8.99 0.26 9.11
CA GLY A 17 -8.58 1.02 10.30
C GLY A 17 -7.25 1.75 10.15
N THR A 18 -6.79 1.99 8.92
CA THR A 18 -5.50 2.64 8.62
C THR A 18 -5.64 4.07 8.11
N HIS A 19 -6.87 4.60 8.08
CA HIS A 19 -7.19 5.91 7.49
C HIS A 19 -6.58 7.08 8.28
N GLN A 20 -6.45 6.92 9.59
CA GLN A 20 -5.84 7.87 10.52
C GLN A 20 -4.30 7.78 10.52
N CYS A 21 -3.71 6.86 9.76
CA CYS A 21 -2.27 6.66 9.73
C CYS A 21 -1.58 7.65 8.80
N ALA A 22 -0.58 8.34 9.34
CA ALA A 22 0.29 9.22 8.59
C ALA A 22 1.61 8.49 8.24
N PRO A 23 2.15 8.66 7.01
CA PRO A 23 3.45 8.12 6.66
C PRO A 23 4.56 8.87 7.40
N LYS A 24 5.54 8.12 7.93
CA LYS A 24 6.76 8.69 8.50
C LYS A 24 7.49 9.52 7.45
N GLY A 25 7.89 10.74 7.81
CA GLY A 25 8.70 11.62 6.95
C GLY A 25 8.00 12.13 5.68
N SER A 26 6.69 11.91 5.52
CA SER A 26 5.95 12.34 4.33
C SER A 26 4.57 12.87 4.67
N LYS A 27 4.03 13.75 3.81
CA LYS A 27 2.69 14.32 3.96
C LYS A 27 1.58 13.42 3.43
N THR A 28 1.89 12.45 2.56
CA THR A 28 0.90 11.56 1.93
C THR A 28 1.50 10.20 1.59
N TRP A 29 0.70 9.15 1.61
CA TRP A 29 1.13 7.79 1.22
C TRP A 29 1.63 7.72 -0.23
N LYS A 30 1.08 8.56 -1.11
CA LYS A 30 1.57 8.73 -2.49
C LYS A 30 3.02 9.22 -2.53
N ARG A 31 3.32 10.30 -1.80
CA ARG A 31 4.69 10.85 -1.73
C ARG A 31 5.64 9.89 -1.01
N TYR A 32 5.17 9.21 0.03
CA TYR A 32 5.94 8.18 0.73
C TYR A 32 6.39 7.09 -0.24
N TRP A 33 5.44 6.51 -1.00
CA TRP A 33 5.76 5.49 -1.99
C TRP A 33 6.74 5.99 -3.07
N MET A 34 6.56 7.22 -3.56
CA MET A 34 7.47 7.79 -4.57
C MET A 34 8.89 7.99 -4.03
N HIS A 35 9.01 8.44 -2.78
CA HIS A 35 10.28 8.60 -2.09
C HIS A 35 11.00 7.26 -1.92
N GLU A 36 10.30 6.26 -1.36
CA GLU A 36 10.90 4.96 -1.06
C GLU A 36 11.26 4.14 -2.31
N THR A 37 10.50 4.30 -3.39
CA THR A 37 10.79 3.59 -4.65
C THR A 37 11.74 4.35 -5.57
N GLY A 38 11.88 5.68 -5.38
CA GLY A 38 12.52 6.56 -6.35
C GLY A 38 11.80 6.62 -7.71
N ARG A 39 10.55 6.17 -7.80
CA ARG A 39 9.77 6.11 -9.03
C ARG A 39 8.68 7.18 -9.07
N GLU A 40 8.27 7.53 -10.29
CA GLU A 40 7.05 8.30 -10.49
C GLU A 40 5.81 7.48 -10.14
N TRP A 41 4.78 8.17 -9.62
CA TRP A 41 3.52 7.55 -9.27
C TRP A 41 2.82 6.96 -10.51
N PRO A 42 2.43 5.67 -10.50
CA PRO A 42 1.74 5.06 -11.62
C PRO A 42 0.41 5.77 -11.93
N LYS A 43 0.14 6.01 -13.21
CA LYS A 43 -1.14 6.62 -13.64
C LYS A 43 -2.35 5.73 -13.35
N LYS A 44 -2.17 4.40 -13.40
CA LYS A 44 -3.23 3.39 -13.33
C LYS A 44 -3.13 2.53 -12.09
N CYS A 45 -4.28 2.07 -11.59
CA CYS A 45 -4.40 1.12 -10.49
C CYS A 45 -3.55 -0.12 -10.74
N ARG A 46 -2.89 -0.62 -9.69
CA ARG A 46 -1.98 -1.76 -9.77
C ARG A 46 -2.66 -3.11 -9.51
N ILE A 47 -3.98 -3.14 -9.31
CA ILE A 47 -4.76 -4.37 -9.27
C ILE A 47 -5.03 -4.88 -10.70
N SER A 48 -4.86 -6.18 -10.92
CA SER A 48 -5.11 -6.82 -12.21
C SER A 48 -6.57 -6.70 -12.64
N GLY A 49 -6.80 -6.49 -13.94
CA GLY A 49 -8.14 -6.24 -14.49
C GLY A 49 -8.71 -4.83 -14.23
N CYS A 50 -8.09 -4.02 -13.38
CA CYS A 50 -8.53 -2.64 -13.13
C CYS A 50 -7.81 -1.64 -14.05
N SER A 51 -8.56 -0.78 -14.75
CA SER A 51 -8.03 0.27 -15.64
C SER A 51 -8.25 1.69 -15.10
N GLU A 52 -8.75 1.83 -13.87
CA GLU A 52 -8.99 3.11 -13.21
C GLU A 52 -7.69 3.84 -12.84
N LEU A 53 -7.79 5.15 -12.58
CA LEU A 53 -6.66 5.96 -12.13
C LEU A 53 -6.23 5.57 -10.72
N ALA A 54 -4.91 5.43 -10.48
CA ALA A 54 -4.39 5.26 -9.13
C ALA A 54 -4.36 6.63 -8.44
N ILE A 55 -5.35 6.87 -7.58
CA ILE A 55 -5.51 8.15 -6.88
C ILE A 55 -5.14 8.05 -5.39
N GLY A 56 -4.99 6.83 -4.85
CA GLY A 56 -4.62 6.59 -3.45
C GLY A 56 -3.51 5.55 -3.28
N GLY A 57 -2.88 5.55 -2.11
CA GLY A 57 -2.00 4.47 -1.66
C GLY A 57 -2.79 3.51 -0.77
N GLY A 58 -3.05 2.30 -1.26
CA GLY A 58 -3.78 1.29 -0.50
C GLY A 58 -2.85 0.58 0.47
N HIS A 59 -3.27 0.49 1.74
CA HIS A 59 -2.62 -0.35 2.74
C HIS A 59 -3.02 -1.79 2.52
N VAL A 60 -2.03 -2.66 2.30
CA VAL A 60 -2.28 -4.06 2.01
C VAL A 60 -1.36 -4.99 2.78
N HIS A 61 -1.87 -6.18 3.07
CA HIS A 61 -1.04 -7.35 3.30
C HIS A 61 -0.71 -8.00 1.97
N ILE A 62 0.48 -8.59 1.86
CA ILE A 62 0.86 -9.44 0.75
C ILE A 62 0.70 -10.89 1.20
N TYR A 63 0.19 -11.77 0.34
CA TYR A 63 0.03 -13.18 0.67
C TYR A 63 1.40 -13.79 1.06
N GLY A 64 1.47 -14.46 2.22
CA GLY A 64 2.72 -14.95 2.81
C GLY A 64 3.49 -13.95 3.67
N HIS A 65 3.06 -12.68 3.72
CA HIS A 65 3.63 -11.58 4.50
C HIS A 65 2.53 -10.82 5.27
N SER A 66 1.66 -11.55 5.96
CA SER A 66 0.45 -11.00 6.61
C SER A 66 0.72 -10.21 7.88
N THR A 67 1.93 -10.23 8.41
CA THR A 67 2.35 -9.45 9.59
C THR A 67 2.87 -8.06 9.21
N GLU A 68 3.23 -7.86 7.94
CA GLU A 68 3.73 -6.59 7.43
C GLU A 68 2.64 -5.83 6.67
N VAL A 69 2.74 -4.50 6.71
CA VAL A 69 1.88 -3.60 5.95
C VAL A 69 2.68 -3.02 4.80
N TYR A 70 2.05 -2.99 3.62
CA TYR A 70 2.63 -2.40 2.42
C TYR A 70 1.71 -1.35 1.81
N ILE A 71 2.31 -0.42 1.07
CA ILE A 71 1.61 0.54 0.22
C ILE A 71 1.77 0.14 -1.23
N ILE A 72 0.64 0.09 -1.94
CA ILE A 72 0.62 -0.01 -3.40
C ILE A 72 -0.29 1.07 -4.02
N PRO A 73 0.01 1.55 -5.25
CA PRO A 73 -0.85 2.51 -5.94
C PRO A 73 -2.19 1.89 -6.37
N MET A 74 -3.31 2.47 -5.90
CA MET A 74 -4.66 1.93 -6.11
C MET A 74 -5.68 3.04 -6.43
N CYS A 75 -6.77 2.67 -7.10
CA CYS A 75 -7.96 3.51 -7.23
C CYS A 75 -8.85 3.38 -5.99
N ASN A 76 -9.83 4.27 -5.83
CA ASN A 76 -10.77 4.22 -4.70
C ASN A 76 -11.62 2.94 -4.66
N SER A 77 -12.04 2.42 -5.81
CA SER A 77 -12.89 1.22 -5.87
C SER A 77 -12.15 -0.04 -5.42
N CYS A 78 -10.88 -0.20 -5.84
CA CYS A 78 -10.04 -1.29 -5.36
C CYS A 78 -9.57 -1.07 -3.91
N ASN A 79 -9.31 0.18 -3.51
CA ASN A 79 -8.94 0.55 -2.14
C ASN A 79 -10.19 0.65 -1.24
N ASN A 80 -11.02 -0.38 -1.28
CA ASN A 80 -12.22 -0.50 -0.46
C ASN A 80 -11.93 -1.40 0.74
N THR A 81 -11.99 -0.85 1.96
CA THR A 81 -11.72 -1.57 3.21
C THR A 81 -12.74 -2.67 3.51
N GLN A 82 -13.93 -2.60 2.91
CA GLN A 82 -14.95 -3.66 3.00
C GLN A 82 -14.61 -4.86 2.13
N ASN A 83 -13.77 -4.68 1.09
CA ASN A 83 -13.29 -5.80 0.29
C ASN A 83 -12.17 -6.55 1.04
N LYS A 84 -12.54 -7.69 1.63
CA LYS A 84 -11.61 -8.60 2.32
C LYS A 84 -11.05 -9.70 1.41
N SER A 85 -11.33 -9.68 0.11
CA SER A 85 -10.81 -10.69 -0.81
C SER A 85 -9.34 -10.43 -1.16
N TRP A 86 -8.61 -11.52 -1.42
CA TRP A 86 -7.30 -11.45 -2.03
C TRP A 86 -7.42 -11.02 -3.49
N MET A 87 -6.68 -9.98 -3.88
CA MET A 87 -6.67 -9.41 -5.21
C MET A 87 -5.31 -9.61 -5.87
N THR A 88 -5.29 -10.07 -7.11
CA THR A 88 -4.06 -10.19 -7.89
C THR A 88 -3.56 -8.82 -8.33
N VAL A 89 -2.25 -8.60 -8.28
CA VAL A 89 -1.61 -7.35 -8.74
C VAL A 89 -1.03 -7.49 -10.14
N LYS A 90 -0.89 -6.38 -10.86
CA LYS A 90 -0.24 -6.34 -12.17
C LYS A 90 1.26 -6.60 -12.06
N THR A 91 1.85 -7.15 -13.12
CA THR A 91 3.31 -7.34 -13.21
C THR A 91 4.09 -6.03 -13.06
N ARG A 92 5.21 -6.08 -12.32
CA ARG A 92 6.06 -4.92 -11.96
C ARG A 92 5.36 -3.92 -11.03
N THR A 93 4.61 -4.40 -10.05
CA THR A 93 4.04 -3.54 -9.00
C THR A 93 5.05 -3.41 -7.87
N GLU A 94 5.52 -2.19 -7.60
CA GLU A 94 6.35 -1.95 -6.41
C GLU A 94 5.45 -1.78 -5.18
N ALA A 95 5.64 -2.63 -4.20
CA ALA A 95 5.04 -2.52 -2.87
C ALA A 95 6.08 -1.98 -1.90
N VAL A 96 5.71 -0.98 -1.10
CA VAL A 96 6.62 -0.36 -0.12
C VAL A 96 6.18 -0.78 1.26
N LYS A 97 7.05 -1.45 2.01
CA LYS A 97 6.81 -1.80 3.41
C LYS A 97 6.69 -0.53 4.23
N VAL A 98 5.62 -0.42 5.00
CA VAL A 98 5.43 0.66 5.96
C VAL A 98 6.30 0.38 7.17
N GLU A 99 7.25 1.26 7.44
CA GLU A 99 7.97 1.25 8.73
C GLU A 99 7.02 1.70 9.83
N LYS A 100 7.03 1.00 10.98
CA LYS A 100 6.26 1.46 12.15
C LYS A 100 6.78 2.85 12.53
N ALA A 101 5.87 3.82 12.65
CA ALA A 101 6.22 5.13 13.20
C ALA A 101 6.76 4.93 14.62
N ASP A 102 7.82 5.66 14.99
CA ASP A 102 8.40 5.59 16.34
C ASP A 102 7.30 5.90 17.37
N THR A 103 7.04 4.95 18.27
CA THR A 103 5.92 4.96 19.21
C THR A 103 6.10 5.93 20.38
N SER A 104 6.90 6.98 20.22
CA SER A 104 7.23 7.95 21.28
C SER A 104 6.39 9.23 21.27
N GLY A 105 5.40 9.35 20.38
CA GLY A 105 4.42 10.44 20.37
C GLY A 105 3.05 10.02 20.92
N PRO A 106 2.24 10.96 21.45
CA PRO A 106 0.94 10.67 22.09
C PRO A 106 -0.17 10.21 21.12
N GLU A 107 0.14 9.99 19.84
CA GLU A 107 -0.78 9.47 18.83
C GLU A 107 -0.40 8.01 18.52
N GLY A 108 -1.16 7.10 19.11
CA GLY A 108 -0.86 5.68 19.23
C GLY A 108 -0.51 4.97 17.92
N ALA A 109 0.31 3.92 18.06
CA ALA A 109 0.79 3.04 17.01
C ALA A 109 -0.32 2.63 16.03
N CYS A 110 -0.19 3.06 14.78
CA CYS A 110 -1.17 2.78 13.73
C CYS A 110 -1.15 1.33 13.23
N TYR A 111 -0.04 0.63 13.43
CA TYR A 111 0.15 -0.76 13.06
C TYR A 111 0.71 -1.48 14.30
N LYS A 112 -0.18 -2.11 15.08
CA LYS A 112 0.19 -2.90 16.27
C LYS A 112 0.93 -4.16 15.83
#